data_AF-A0A7C5Y4B6-F1
#
_entry.id   AF-A0A7C5Y4B6-F1
#
_cell.length_a   1.000
_cell.length_b   1.000
_cell.length_c   1.000
_cell.angle_alpha   90.00
_cell.angle_beta   90.00
_cell.angle_gamma   90.00
#
_symmetry.space_group_name_H-M   'P 1'
#
loop_
_entity.id
_entity.type
_entity.pdbx_description
1 polymer ?
#
loop_
_entity_poly.entity_id
_entity_poly.type
_entity_poly.pdbx_seq_one_letter_code
_entity_poly.pdbx_strand_id
1 'polypeptide(L)'
;GFLAENAEFAERVEAAGLTWVGPPPAAIRLMGSKTESRKLARKAGAPLIPGLLDPLESVEELEAFAREHGFPLLLKAVAGGGGKGMRRVDSMEELAAAFDRARSEGAAYFGDDRVYVERLAERPRHIEVQVAADAHGNAVAVGERECSIQRRHQKVVEECPSPVVTPEVRQRLYDAALAVVRASGYRSVGTVEFLYDSSGEVYFLEMNTRLQVEHPVTEEVYGVDLVREQIRIALGETLSWRQEDLVPRGHAIECRVYAEDPFRGFSPSPGRISFLREPGGPGVRVDSGVIEGDVVPLDYDPMLAKLIVWAPDRPAAVERLARALGEYCIAGIATTLPLFRLLARLPDFRAARFHTSYLDELLGSEELDELRGPADPEVDRVAILAAACLATLEAGHLSGDPFEHARRSHWWEEGARTLQGRFPR
;
A
#
# COMPACT_ATOMS: atom_id res chain seq x y z
N GLY A 1 -3.99 3.21 -11.96
CA GLY A 1 -2.79 3.16 -12.82
C GLY A 1 -3.17 3.27 -14.27
N PHE A 2 -2.18 3.21 -15.17
CA PHE A 2 -2.35 3.33 -16.63
C PHE A 2 -3.23 4.53 -17.02
N LEU A 3 -4.37 4.30 -17.68
CA LEU A 3 -5.27 5.34 -18.19
C LEU A 3 -6.44 5.66 -17.24
N ALA A 4 -6.50 5.04 -16.06
CA ALA A 4 -7.65 5.15 -15.15
C ALA A 4 -7.94 6.60 -14.67
N GLU A 5 -6.92 7.47 -14.67
CA GLU A 5 -7.03 8.87 -14.26
C GLU A 5 -6.65 9.82 -15.41
N ASN A 6 -6.79 9.34 -16.66
CA ASN A 6 -6.56 10.15 -17.85
C ASN A 6 -7.89 10.70 -18.36
N ALA A 7 -8.14 12.00 -18.12
CA ALA A 7 -9.38 12.67 -18.51
C ALA A 7 -9.61 12.64 -20.04
N GLU A 8 -8.56 12.81 -20.84
CA GLU A 8 -8.67 12.80 -22.30
C GLU A 8 -9.06 11.40 -22.82
N PHE A 9 -8.52 10.35 -22.21
CA PHE A 9 -8.90 8.98 -22.54
C PHE A 9 -10.37 8.72 -22.22
N ALA A 10 -10.84 9.14 -21.04
CA ALA A 10 -12.23 9.04 -20.65
C ALA A 10 -13.16 9.78 -21.62
N GLU A 11 -12.80 11.01 -22.05
CA GLU A 11 -13.54 11.78 -23.06
C GLU A 11 -13.63 11.04 -24.40
N ARG A 12 -12.53 10.40 -24.84
CA ARG A 12 -12.50 9.64 -26.09
C ARG A 12 -13.34 8.37 -26.02
N VAL A 13 -13.38 7.69 -24.86
CA VAL A 13 -14.26 6.54 -24.64
C VAL A 13 -15.73 6.95 -24.75
N GLU A 14 -16.13 8.02 -24.05
CA GLU A 14 -17.50 8.55 -24.10
C GLU A 14 -17.87 9.04 -25.52
N ALA A 15 -16.96 9.73 -26.21
CA ALA A 15 -17.17 10.22 -27.59
C ALA A 15 -17.32 9.07 -28.61
N ALA A 16 -16.76 7.90 -28.33
CA ALA A 16 -16.93 6.70 -29.13
C ALA A 16 -18.26 5.96 -28.87
N GLY A 17 -19.11 6.48 -27.97
CA GLY A 17 -20.37 5.85 -27.59
C GLY A 17 -20.20 4.65 -26.65
N LEU A 18 -19.05 4.53 -25.97
CA LEU A 18 -18.77 3.50 -24.99
C LEU A 18 -18.96 4.04 -23.56
N THR A 19 -19.36 3.18 -22.63
CA THR A 19 -19.48 3.54 -21.22
C THR A 19 -18.11 3.64 -20.55
N TRP A 20 -17.79 4.82 -20.02
CA TRP A 20 -16.65 5.00 -19.11
C TRP A 20 -17.01 4.55 -17.69
N VAL A 21 -16.38 3.46 -17.21
CA VAL A 21 -16.54 2.96 -15.84
C VAL A 21 -15.62 3.76 -14.91
N GLY A 22 -16.03 4.98 -14.60
CA GLY A 22 -15.26 5.91 -13.79
C GLY A 22 -15.94 7.28 -13.62
N PRO A 23 -15.27 8.21 -12.93
CA PRO A 23 -15.77 9.56 -12.74
C PRO A 23 -15.84 10.36 -14.06
N PRO A 24 -16.61 11.47 -14.10
CA PRO A 24 -16.62 12.34 -15.27
C PRO A 24 -15.21 12.85 -15.58
N PRO A 25 -14.83 13.03 -16.86
CA PRO A 25 -13.52 13.58 -17.23
C PRO A 25 -13.20 14.92 -16.57
N ALA A 26 -14.21 15.77 -16.35
CA ALA A 26 -14.06 17.04 -15.64
C ALA A 26 -13.61 16.84 -14.18
N ALA A 27 -14.14 15.83 -13.48
CA ALA A 27 -13.74 15.51 -12.12
C ALA A 27 -12.32 14.92 -12.08
N ILE A 28 -11.96 14.06 -13.04
CA ILE A 28 -10.59 13.54 -13.20
C ILE A 28 -9.59 14.70 -13.34
N ARG A 29 -9.89 15.64 -14.24
CA ARG A 29 -9.03 16.82 -14.49
C ARG A 29 -8.91 17.72 -13.27
N LEU A 30 -10.02 17.98 -12.60
CA LEU A 30 -10.07 18.83 -11.41
C LEU A 30 -9.27 18.23 -10.25
N MET A 31 -9.47 16.95 -9.96
CA MET A 31 -8.84 16.28 -8.83
C MET A 31 -7.40 15.83 -9.12
N GLY A 32 -7.04 15.59 -10.38
CA GLY A 32 -5.66 15.32 -10.79
C GLY A 32 -4.74 16.54 -10.72
N SER A 33 -5.29 17.76 -10.61
CA SER A 33 -4.51 18.98 -10.34
C SER A 33 -4.33 19.19 -8.84
N LYS A 34 -3.09 19.10 -8.35
CA LYS A 34 -2.77 19.33 -6.92
C LYS A 34 -3.25 20.70 -6.42
N THR A 35 -3.11 21.75 -7.22
CA THR A 35 -3.50 23.10 -6.83
C THR A 35 -5.02 23.27 -6.84
N GLU A 36 -5.69 22.81 -7.89
CA GLU A 36 -7.14 23.00 -8.02
C GLU A 36 -7.93 22.09 -7.08
N SER A 37 -7.47 20.85 -6.87
CA SER A 37 -8.05 19.93 -5.87
C SER A 37 -7.97 20.52 -4.45
N ARG A 38 -6.84 21.12 -4.07
CA ARG A 38 -6.71 21.79 -2.76
C ARG A 38 -7.56 23.04 -2.64
N LYS A 39 -7.62 23.89 -3.67
CA LYS A 39 -8.53 25.05 -3.68
C LYS A 39 -9.99 24.61 -3.53
N LEU A 40 -10.38 23.55 -4.22
CA LEU A 40 -11.71 22.94 -4.11
C LEU A 40 -11.95 22.40 -2.70
N ALA A 41 -11.02 21.60 -2.16
CA ALA A 41 -11.11 21.03 -0.82
C ALA A 41 -11.29 22.13 0.25
N ARG A 42 -10.49 23.20 0.18
CA ARG A 42 -10.65 24.39 1.04
C ARG A 42 -12.03 25.01 0.92
N LYS A 43 -12.50 25.23 -0.31
CA LYS A 43 -13.82 25.82 -0.58
C LYS A 43 -14.95 24.92 -0.08
N ALA A 44 -14.75 23.61 -0.12
CA ALA A 44 -15.68 22.61 0.39
C ALA A 44 -15.62 22.46 1.93
N GLY A 45 -14.70 23.16 2.61
CA GLY A 45 -14.51 23.08 4.06
C GLY A 45 -13.70 21.88 4.53
N ALA A 46 -13.07 21.13 3.64
CA ALA A 46 -12.14 20.08 4.03
C ALA A 46 -10.86 20.72 4.62
N PRO A 47 -10.39 20.23 5.78
CA PRO A 47 -9.20 20.77 6.42
C PRO A 47 -7.97 20.53 5.56
N LEU A 48 -7.09 21.52 5.46
CA LEU A 48 -5.82 21.43 4.73
C LEU A 48 -4.68 21.65 5.69
N ILE A 49 -3.51 21.09 5.37
CA ILE A 49 -2.28 21.43 6.08
C ILE A 49 -2.11 22.96 5.97
N PRO A 50 -1.93 23.67 7.09
CA PRO A 50 -1.63 25.10 7.06
C PRO A 50 -0.44 25.35 6.14
N GLY A 51 -0.64 26.15 5.11
CA GLY A 51 0.33 26.35 4.04
C GLY A 51 -0.13 27.40 3.07
N LEU A 52 0.82 28.09 2.45
CA LEU A 52 0.50 29.05 1.39
C LEU A 52 0.07 28.28 0.13
N LEU A 53 -1.02 28.74 -0.49
CA LEU A 53 -1.51 28.15 -1.75
C LEU A 53 -0.83 28.73 -2.97
N ASP A 54 -0.20 29.89 -2.81
CA ASP A 54 0.60 30.58 -3.82
C ASP A 54 2.09 30.48 -3.43
N PRO A 55 3.01 30.40 -4.40
CA PRO A 55 4.42 30.28 -4.09
C PRO A 55 4.91 31.49 -3.31
N LEU A 56 5.86 31.26 -2.41
CA LEU A 56 6.53 32.31 -1.66
C LEU A 56 7.20 33.32 -2.61
N GLU A 57 6.92 34.59 -2.39
CA GLU A 57 7.56 35.69 -3.12
C GLU A 57 8.89 36.09 -2.47
N SER A 58 9.04 35.90 -1.15
CA SER A 58 10.23 36.29 -0.42
C SER A 58 10.48 35.50 0.88
N VAL A 59 11.66 35.68 1.48
CA VAL A 59 12.00 35.09 2.80
C VAL A 59 11.17 35.74 3.91
N GLU A 60 10.84 37.02 3.78
CA GLU A 60 10.03 37.75 4.77
C GLU A 60 8.61 37.16 4.88
N GLU A 61 8.03 36.72 3.75
CA GLU A 61 6.75 36.02 3.73
C GLU A 61 6.85 34.66 4.45
N LEU A 62 7.96 33.93 4.23
CA LEU A 62 8.25 32.68 4.93
C LEU A 62 8.42 32.89 6.45
N GLU A 63 9.10 33.97 6.87
CA GLU A 63 9.21 34.31 8.29
C GLU A 63 7.85 34.69 8.91
N ALA A 64 7.02 35.44 8.19
CA ALA A 64 5.68 35.79 8.64
C ALA A 64 4.83 34.53 8.84
N PHE A 65 4.86 33.62 7.87
CA PHE A 65 4.20 32.31 7.96
C PHE A 65 4.71 31.50 9.17
N ALA A 66 6.02 31.48 9.40
CA ALA A 66 6.62 30.78 10.53
C ALA A 66 6.19 31.35 11.90
N ARG A 67 6.02 32.68 12.01
CA ARG A 67 5.52 33.33 13.23
C ARG A 67 4.05 32.99 13.49
N GLU A 68 3.25 32.85 12.44
CA GLU A 68 1.81 32.53 12.56
C GLU A 68 1.56 31.05 12.86
N HIS A 69 2.24 30.14 12.16
CA HIS A 69 1.93 28.70 12.20
C HIS A 69 2.94 27.86 12.98
N GLY A 70 4.06 28.46 13.40
CA GLY A 70 5.11 27.79 14.16
C GLY A 70 5.88 26.73 13.34
N PHE A 71 6.73 25.99 14.05
CA PHE A 71 7.59 24.93 13.50
C PHE A 71 7.08 23.52 13.86
N PRO A 72 7.58 22.45 13.22
CA PRO A 72 8.43 22.46 12.02
C PRO A 72 7.67 22.81 10.73
N LEU A 73 8.41 23.37 9.78
CA LEU A 73 7.92 23.72 8.44
C LEU A 73 8.51 22.80 7.39
N LEU A 74 7.82 22.67 6.26
CA LEU A 74 8.25 21.94 5.08
C LEU A 74 8.24 22.87 3.86
N LEU A 75 9.41 23.17 3.33
CA LEU A 75 9.57 23.85 2.06
C LEU A 75 9.53 22.84 0.92
N LYS A 76 8.74 23.13 -0.13
CA LYS A 76 8.58 22.26 -1.30
C LYS A 76 8.76 23.05 -2.59
N ALA A 77 9.60 22.57 -3.51
CA ALA A 77 9.64 23.12 -4.86
C ALA A 77 8.32 22.84 -5.62
N VAL A 78 7.83 23.79 -6.42
CA VAL A 78 6.55 23.65 -7.15
C VAL A 78 6.52 22.44 -8.07
N ALA A 79 7.63 22.21 -8.77
CA ALA A 79 7.79 21.10 -9.69
C ALA A 79 8.36 19.82 -9.02
N GLY A 80 8.51 19.82 -7.69
CA GLY A 80 9.05 18.70 -6.93
C GLY A 80 8.07 17.53 -6.79
N GLY A 81 8.59 16.30 -6.96
CA GLY A 81 7.86 15.04 -6.79
C GLY A 81 8.74 13.92 -6.26
N GLY A 82 8.14 12.97 -5.52
CA GLY A 82 8.83 11.74 -5.10
C GLY A 82 9.97 11.95 -4.09
N GLY A 83 9.81 12.82 -3.09
CA GLY A 83 10.82 13.02 -2.04
C GLY A 83 11.88 14.07 -2.33
N LYS A 84 12.07 14.46 -3.59
CA LYS A 84 13.11 15.42 -4.02
C LYS A 84 12.59 16.86 -4.03
N GLY A 85 13.40 17.80 -3.55
CA GLY A 85 13.02 19.22 -3.44
C GLY A 85 12.11 19.54 -2.25
N MET A 86 12.17 18.73 -1.18
CA MET A 86 11.48 18.98 0.08
C MET A 86 12.49 19.19 1.20
N ARG A 87 12.30 20.21 2.05
CA ARG A 87 13.24 20.55 3.11
C ARG A 87 12.50 20.89 4.41
N ARG A 88 12.80 20.12 5.47
CA ARG A 88 12.36 20.42 6.84
C ARG A 88 13.12 21.64 7.35
N VAL A 89 12.41 22.52 8.05
CA VAL A 89 12.97 23.68 8.75
C VAL A 89 12.44 23.65 10.17
N ASP A 90 13.34 23.68 11.15
CA ASP A 90 12.99 23.49 12.56
C ASP A 90 13.06 24.80 13.38
N SER A 91 13.70 25.85 12.85
CA SER A 91 13.82 27.13 13.53
C SER A 91 13.89 28.34 12.60
N MET A 92 13.76 29.54 13.18
CA MET A 92 13.76 30.81 12.46
C MET A 92 15.11 31.09 11.77
N GLU A 93 16.20 30.70 12.42
CA GLU A 93 17.58 30.90 11.93
C GLU A 93 17.88 30.11 10.66
N GLU A 94 17.13 29.04 10.40
CA GLU A 94 17.32 28.17 9.24
C GLU A 94 16.58 28.65 7.99
N LEU A 95 15.56 29.52 8.12
CA LEU A 95 14.61 29.84 7.05
C LEU A 95 15.28 30.38 5.79
N ALA A 96 16.10 31.42 5.91
CA ALA A 96 16.75 32.07 4.77
C ALA A 96 17.60 31.06 3.97
N ALA A 97 18.47 30.32 4.68
CA ALA A 97 19.33 29.32 4.05
C ALA A 97 18.53 28.14 3.47
N ALA A 98 17.43 27.73 4.12
CA ALA A 98 16.56 26.68 3.61
C ALA A 98 15.80 27.11 2.35
N PHE A 99 15.32 28.35 2.30
CA PHE A 99 14.63 28.94 1.15
C PHE A 99 15.55 29.02 -0.07
N ASP A 100 16.75 29.61 0.07
CA ASP A 100 17.71 29.74 -1.03
C ASP A 100 18.11 28.37 -1.62
N ARG A 101 18.30 27.38 -0.74
CA ARG A 101 18.60 26.00 -1.16
C ARG A 101 17.43 25.37 -1.89
N ALA A 102 16.21 25.50 -1.37
CA ALA A 102 15.02 24.95 -2.01
C ALA A 102 14.79 25.55 -3.42
N ARG A 103 14.98 26.87 -3.58
CA ARG A 103 14.91 27.53 -4.90
C ARG A 103 16.00 27.02 -5.84
N SER A 104 17.24 26.92 -5.36
CA SER A 104 18.38 26.47 -6.15
C SER A 104 18.21 25.03 -6.63
N GLU A 105 17.73 24.13 -5.76
CA GLU A 105 17.42 22.74 -6.12
C GLU A 105 16.24 22.67 -7.09
N GLY A 106 15.18 23.45 -6.86
CA GLY A 106 14.03 23.58 -7.76
C GLY A 106 14.46 23.94 -9.19
N ALA A 107 15.26 25.00 -9.31
CA ALA A 107 15.80 25.47 -10.58
C ALA A 107 16.70 24.42 -11.25
N ALA A 108 17.61 23.80 -10.49
CA ALA A 108 18.60 22.86 -11.03
C ALA A 108 17.98 21.55 -11.50
N TYR A 109 17.03 20.99 -10.74
CA TYR A 109 16.46 19.68 -11.02
C TYR A 109 15.17 19.73 -11.85
N PHE A 110 14.41 20.83 -11.77
CA PHE A 110 13.08 20.91 -12.35
C PHE A 110 12.84 22.17 -13.21
N GLY A 111 13.82 23.07 -13.32
CA GLY A 111 13.70 24.29 -14.11
C GLY A 111 12.69 25.31 -13.56
N ASP A 112 12.28 25.15 -12.29
CA ASP A 112 11.31 26.02 -11.61
C ASP A 112 11.83 26.35 -10.21
N ASP A 113 12.11 27.61 -9.96
CA ASP A 113 12.72 28.11 -8.73
C ASP A 113 11.67 28.52 -7.67
N ARG A 114 10.39 28.34 -7.95
CA ARG A 114 9.31 28.67 -7.02
C ARG A 114 9.22 27.64 -5.90
N VAL A 115 8.87 28.10 -4.70
CA VAL A 115 8.81 27.29 -3.47
C VAL A 115 7.52 27.57 -2.72
N TYR A 116 6.87 26.54 -2.18
CA TYR A 116 5.77 26.66 -1.23
C TYR A 116 6.23 26.28 0.17
N VAL A 117 5.52 26.81 1.18
CA VAL A 117 5.68 26.41 2.58
C VAL A 117 4.37 25.82 3.11
N GLU A 118 4.53 24.76 3.88
CA GLU A 118 3.45 24.16 4.67
C GLU A 118 3.99 23.83 6.07
N ARG A 119 3.10 23.72 7.06
CA ARG A 119 3.44 23.01 8.30
C ARG A 119 3.83 21.58 7.98
N LEU A 120 4.89 21.10 8.63
CA LEU A 120 5.24 19.69 8.56
C LEU A 120 4.34 18.92 9.53
N ALA A 121 3.56 17.97 9.01
CA ALA A 121 2.88 16.97 9.83
C ALA A 121 3.93 15.98 10.33
N GLU A 122 4.19 15.96 11.63
CA GLU A 122 5.19 15.08 12.23
C GLU A 122 4.63 13.69 12.50
N ARG A 123 5.40 12.66 12.10
CA ARG A 123 5.04 11.24 12.24
C ARG A 123 3.57 11.00 11.84
N PRO A 124 3.12 11.51 10.67
CA PRO A 124 1.72 11.49 10.32
C PRO A 124 1.31 10.07 9.96
N ARG A 125 0.02 9.81 10.10
CA ARG A 125 -0.62 8.63 9.54
C ARG A 125 -1.29 8.98 8.22
N HIS A 126 -1.28 8.04 7.30
CA HIS A 126 -2.00 8.16 6.05
C HIS A 126 -3.35 7.46 6.22
N ILE A 127 -4.41 8.25 6.35
CA ILE A 127 -5.78 7.77 6.47
C ILE A 127 -6.53 8.14 5.21
N GLU A 128 -7.31 7.23 4.67
CA GLU A 128 -8.07 7.50 3.46
C GLU A 128 -9.50 6.98 3.56
N VAL A 129 -10.44 7.65 2.90
CA VAL A 129 -11.87 7.32 2.96
C VAL A 129 -12.34 6.83 1.61
N GLN A 130 -12.85 5.60 1.59
CA GLN A 130 -13.56 5.05 0.44
C GLN A 130 -14.87 5.81 0.25
N VAL A 131 -15.12 6.29 -0.96
CA VAL A 131 -16.37 6.95 -1.34
C VAL A 131 -17.01 6.28 -2.55
N ALA A 132 -18.33 6.39 -2.64
CA ALA A 132 -19.11 6.02 -3.81
C ALA A 132 -20.18 7.09 -4.06
N ALA A 133 -20.36 7.50 -5.31
CA ALA A 133 -21.39 8.47 -5.71
C ALA A 133 -22.03 8.10 -7.05
N ASP A 134 -23.36 8.25 -7.15
CA ASP A 134 -24.12 7.95 -8.36
C ASP A 134 -24.54 9.21 -9.14
N ALA A 135 -25.19 8.99 -10.29
CA ALA A 135 -25.71 10.08 -11.12
C ALA A 135 -27.01 10.72 -10.57
N HIS A 136 -27.56 10.19 -9.48
CA HIS A 136 -28.84 10.58 -8.90
C HIS A 136 -28.67 11.50 -7.66
N GLY A 137 -27.44 11.91 -7.39
CA GLY A 137 -27.09 12.80 -6.28
C GLY A 137 -26.82 12.08 -4.96
N ASN A 138 -26.79 10.75 -4.95
CA ASN A 138 -26.43 9.98 -3.76
C ASN A 138 -24.91 9.88 -3.65
N ALA A 139 -24.38 10.05 -2.45
CA ALA A 139 -22.96 9.85 -2.13
C ALA A 139 -22.80 9.31 -0.71
N VAL A 140 -21.95 8.30 -0.55
CA VAL A 140 -21.69 7.62 0.73
C VAL A 140 -20.19 7.43 0.97
N ALA A 141 -19.79 7.47 2.24
CA ALA A 141 -18.48 7.03 2.70
C ALA A 141 -18.58 5.57 3.18
N VAL A 142 -17.75 4.70 2.62
CA VAL A 142 -17.82 3.23 2.79
C VAL A 142 -16.82 2.71 3.82
N GLY A 143 -16.01 3.57 4.44
CA GLY A 143 -14.97 3.15 5.36
C GLY A 143 -13.71 3.98 5.24
N GLU A 144 -13.02 4.18 6.35
CA GLU A 144 -11.62 4.62 6.31
C GLU A 144 -10.64 3.44 6.32
N ARG A 145 -9.48 3.64 5.70
CA ARG A 145 -8.34 2.73 5.71
C ARG A 145 -7.11 3.42 6.30
N GLU A 146 -6.33 2.65 7.04
CA GLU A 146 -5.02 3.01 7.57
C GLU A 146 -3.95 2.48 6.61
N CYS A 147 -3.22 3.39 5.96
CA CYS A 147 -2.24 3.09 4.92
C CYS A 147 -0.83 3.61 5.29
N SER A 148 -0.55 3.77 6.58
CA SER A 148 0.71 4.35 7.06
C SER A 148 1.94 3.48 6.89
N ILE A 149 1.81 2.17 6.71
CA ILE A 149 2.98 1.31 6.48
C ILE A 149 3.41 1.47 5.03
N GLN A 150 4.39 2.36 4.82
CA GLN A 150 4.86 2.78 3.51
C GLN A 150 6.37 2.65 3.40
N ARG A 151 6.85 2.37 2.19
CA ARG A 151 8.25 2.49 1.83
C ARG A 151 8.40 3.60 0.80
N ARG A 152 9.21 4.62 1.07
CA ARG A 152 9.39 5.77 0.15
C ARG A 152 8.07 6.32 -0.38
N HIS A 153 7.08 6.46 0.51
CA HIS A 153 5.70 6.90 0.21
C HIS A 153 4.83 5.95 -0.62
N GLN A 154 5.27 4.71 -0.86
CA GLN A 154 4.47 3.65 -1.48
C GLN A 154 3.86 2.78 -0.39
N LYS A 155 2.53 2.62 -0.39
CA LYS A 155 1.79 1.76 0.57
C LYS A 155 2.18 0.29 0.38
N VAL A 156 2.40 -0.41 1.50
CA VAL A 156 2.87 -1.80 1.53
C VAL A 156 1.94 -2.69 2.36
N VAL A 157 1.38 -2.15 3.45
CA VAL A 157 0.37 -2.79 4.30
C VAL A 157 -0.74 -1.79 4.59
N GLU A 158 -1.98 -2.23 4.42
CA GLU A 158 -3.18 -1.44 4.62
C GLU A 158 -4.15 -2.18 5.54
N GLU A 159 -4.90 -1.45 6.35
CA GLU A 159 -5.91 -2.06 7.20
C GLU A 159 -7.20 -1.25 7.30
N CYS A 160 -8.31 -1.94 7.54
CA CYS A 160 -9.64 -1.35 7.70
C CYS A 160 -10.35 -2.00 8.90
N PRO A 161 -11.04 -1.23 9.76
CA PRO A 161 -10.94 0.22 9.90
C PRO A 161 -9.55 0.66 10.40
N SER A 162 -9.30 1.98 10.50
CA SER A 162 -8.07 2.45 11.15
C SER A 162 -8.13 2.20 12.67
N PRO A 163 -7.06 1.64 13.29
CA PRO A 163 -7.05 1.35 14.73
C PRO A 163 -6.98 2.60 15.62
N VAL A 164 -6.67 3.77 15.05
CA VAL A 164 -6.49 5.02 15.82
C VAL A 164 -7.59 6.05 15.57
N VAL A 165 -8.48 5.80 14.61
CA VAL A 165 -9.57 6.72 14.27
C VAL A 165 -10.75 6.47 15.18
N THR A 166 -11.04 7.46 16.05
CA THR A 166 -12.22 7.46 16.92
C THR A 166 -13.50 7.70 16.10
N PRO A 167 -14.70 7.41 16.63
CA PRO A 167 -15.96 7.72 15.95
C PRO A 167 -16.10 9.20 15.54
N GLU A 168 -15.61 10.12 16.37
CA GLU A 168 -15.67 11.56 16.12
C GLU A 168 -14.75 11.95 14.96
N VAL A 169 -13.52 11.42 14.95
CA VAL A 169 -12.56 11.65 13.84
C VAL A 169 -13.07 11.01 12.55
N ARG A 170 -13.68 9.81 12.64
CA ARG A 170 -14.30 9.13 11.49
C ARG A 170 -15.40 10.00 10.86
N GLN A 171 -16.27 10.59 11.68
CA GLN A 171 -17.32 11.47 11.16
C GLN A 171 -16.71 12.70 10.47
N ARG A 172 -15.68 13.34 11.05
CA ARG A 172 -14.97 14.47 10.42
C ARG A 172 -14.36 14.08 9.06
N LEU A 173 -13.72 12.91 8.99
CA LEU A 173 -13.15 12.37 7.76
C LEU A 173 -14.22 12.14 6.69
N TYR A 174 -15.34 11.53 7.08
CA TYR A 174 -16.45 11.23 6.15
C TYR A 174 -17.11 12.50 5.64
N ASP A 175 -17.37 13.47 6.53
CA ASP A 175 -17.94 14.75 6.15
C ASP A 175 -17.03 15.51 5.18
N ALA A 176 -15.73 15.55 5.46
CA ALA A 176 -14.75 16.18 4.58
C ALA A 176 -14.66 15.47 3.21
N ALA A 177 -14.61 14.13 3.20
CA ALA A 177 -14.56 13.35 1.98
C ALA A 177 -15.81 13.55 1.11
N LEU A 178 -17.00 13.51 1.72
CA LEU A 178 -18.26 13.75 1.02
C LEU A 178 -18.41 15.19 0.53
N ALA A 179 -17.87 16.17 1.27
CA ALA A 179 -17.83 17.55 0.81
C ALA A 179 -16.98 17.70 -0.46
N VAL A 180 -15.80 17.06 -0.51
CA VAL A 180 -14.93 17.04 -1.72
C VAL A 180 -15.61 16.34 -2.89
N VAL A 181 -16.24 15.17 -2.66
CA VAL A 181 -17.01 14.42 -3.67
C VAL A 181 -18.12 15.26 -4.29
N ARG A 182 -18.92 15.93 -3.45
CA ARG A 182 -20.02 16.79 -3.92
C ARG A 182 -19.50 18.02 -4.68
N ALA A 183 -18.45 18.67 -4.15
CA ALA A 183 -17.89 19.87 -4.76
C ALA A 183 -17.23 19.61 -6.12
N SER A 184 -16.68 18.42 -6.33
CA SER A 184 -16.02 18.02 -7.58
C SER A 184 -16.98 17.47 -8.63
N GLY A 185 -18.26 17.27 -8.29
CA GLY A 185 -19.22 16.58 -9.17
C GLY A 185 -18.82 15.12 -9.43
N TYR A 186 -18.18 14.48 -8.46
CA TYR A 186 -17.67 13.12 -8.60
C TYR A 186 -18.83 12.12 -8.69
N ARG A 187 -18.66 11.11 -9.56
CA ARG A 187 -19.49 9.89 -9.67
C ARG A 187 -18.53 8.71 -9.75
N SER A 188 -18.98 7.48 -9.54
CA SER A 188 -18.15 6.27 -9.40
C SER A 188 -17.67 6.05 -7.97
N VAL A 189 -16.91 4.98 -7.78
CA VAL A 189 -16.10 4.68 -6.60
C VAL A 189 -14.77 5.45 -6.69
N GLY A 190 -14.28 5.97 -5.57
CA GLY A 190 -13.02 6.71 -5.49
C GLY A 190 -12.54 6.83 -4.04
N THR A 191 -11.40 7.46 -3.82
CA THR A 191 -10.85 7.60 -2.46
C THR A 191 -10.36 9.01 -2.20
N VAL A 192 -10.70 9.55 -1.02
CA VAL A 192 -10.15 10.82 -0.53
C VAL A 192 -9.09 10.51 0.53
N GLU A 193 -7.86 10.97 0.31
CA GLU A 193 -6.72 10.72 1.18
C GLU A 193 -6.48 11.89 2.14
N PHE A 194 -6.04 11.56 3.35
CA PHE A 194 -5.77 12.49 4.44
C PHE A 194 -4.46 12.14 5.16
N LEU A 195 -3.82 13.17 5.70
CA LEU A 195 -2.81 13.03 6.73
C LEU A 195 -3.46 13.24 8.10
N TYR A 196 -3.24 12.31 9.02
CA TYR A 196 -3.70 12.38 10.41
C TYR A 196 -2.49 12.48 11.33
N ASP A 197 -2.30 13.63 11.96
CA ASP A 197 -1.11 13.88 12.79
C ASP A 197 -1.29 13.48 14.25
N SER A 198 -0.21 13.58 15.02
CA SER A 198 -0.20 13.24 16.45
C SER A 198 -1.02 14.18 17.33
N SER A 199 -1.45 15.33 16.82
CA SER A 199 -2.32 16.28 17.53
C SER A 199 -3.80 15.93 17.42
N GLY A 200 -4.16 14.97 16.55
CA GLY A 200 -5.54 14.59 16.28
C GLY A 200 -6.18 15.37 15.13
N GLU A 201 -5.37 16.14 14.37
CA GLU A 201 -5.84 16.88 13.22
C GLU A 201 -5.73 16.08 11.93
N VAL A 202 -6.73 16.25 11.07
CA VAL A 202 -6.82 15.60 9.75
C VAL A 202 -6.67 16.64 8.67
N TYR A 203 -5.92 16.33 7.62
CA TYR A 203 -5.68 17.24 6.51
C TYR A 203 -5.83 16.52 5.18
N PHE A 204 -6.68 17.06 4.30
CA PHE A 204 -6.83 16.58 2.93
C PHE A 204 -5.48 16.60 2.21
N LEU A 205 -5.16 15.47 1.59
CA LEU A 205 -3.93 15.27 0.81
C LEU A 205 -4.24 15.30 -0.68
N GLU A 206 -5.06 14.36 -1.15
CA GLU A 206 -5.46 14.22 -2.54
C GLU A 206 -6.74 13.37 -2.67
N MET A 207 -7.23 13.21 -3.91
CA MET A 207 -8.30 12.27 -4.22
C MET A 207 -7.87 11.39 -5.37
N ASN A 208 -7.88 10.08 -5.15
CA ASN A 208 -7.67 9.09 -6.20
C ASN A 208 -9.01 8.86 -6.91
N THR A 209 -9.06 9.22 -8.19
CA THR A 209 -10.28 9.25 -9.02
C THR A 209 -10.59 7.89 -9.65
N ARG A 210 -10.36 6.82 -8.88
CA ARG A 210 -10.46 5.43 -9.30
C ARG A 210 -10.52 4.50 -8.10
N LEU A 211 -10.82 3.22 -8.35
CA LEU A 211 -10.60 2.17 -7.35
C LEU A 211 -9.10 2.02 -7.04
N GLN A 212 -8.80 1.72 -5.78
CA GLN A 212 -7.45 1.52 -5.26
C GLN A 212 -7.13 0.04 -5.06
N VAL A 213 -5.84 -0.27 -4.86
CA VAL A 213 -5.35 -1.65 -4.72
C VAL A 213 -5.95 -2.30 -3.47
N GLU A 214 -5.97 -1.51 -2.40
CA GLU A 214 -6.41 -1.79 -1.03
C GLU A 214 -7.93 -1.74 -0.80
N HIS A 215 -8.75 -1.67 -1.86
CA HIS A 215 -10.21 -1.76 -1.70
C HIS A 215 -10.71 -3.06 -1.01
N PRO A 216 -10.06 -4.24 -1.12
CA PRO A 216 -10.55 -5.46 -0.48
C PRO A 216 -10.69 -5.37 1.03
N VAL A 217 -9.81 -4.64 1.74
CA VAL A 217 -9.97 -4.52 3.21
C VAL A 217 -11.28 -3.81 3.58
N THR A 218 -11.74 -2.88 2.75
CA THR A 218 -13.07 -2.26 2.92
C THR A 218 -14.19 -3.24 2.57
N GLU A 219 -14.05 -4.00 1.48
CA GLU A 219 -15.03 -5.03 1.10
C GLU A 219 -15.24 -6.08 2.19
N GLU A 220 -14.15 -6.62 2.76
CA GLU A 220 -14.21 -7.64 3.82
C GLU A 220 -14.88 -7.11 5.09
N VAL A 221 -14.62 -5.85 5.47
CA VAL A 221 -15.16 -5.25 6.70
C VAL A 221 -16.63 -4.86 6.54
N TYR A 222 -17.01 -4.29 5.40
CA TYR A 222 -18.37 -3.76 5.19
C TYR A 222 -19.30 -4.79 4.50
N GLY A 223 -18.76 -5.87 3.94
CA GLY A 223 -19.51 -6.87 3.18
C GLY A 223 -20.14 -6.30 1.92
N VAL A 224 -19.37 -5.49 1.20
CA VAL A 224 -19.76 -4.81 -0.03
C VAL A 224 -18.87 -5.28 -1.19
N ASP A 225 -19.33 -5.10 -2.42
CA ASP A 225 -18.55 -5.36 -3.64
C ASP A 225 -18.40 -4.05 -4.40
N LEU A 226 -17.22 -3.43 -4.27
CA LEU A 226 -16.95 -2.09 -4.78
C LEU A 226 -16.76 -2.12 -6.30
N VAL A 227 -16.20 -3.19 -6.86
CA VAL A 227 -16.05 -3.35 -8.31
C VAL A 227 -17.42 -3.47 -8.97
N ARG A 228 -18.30 -4.30 -8.41
CA ARG A 228 -19.68 -4.43 -8.89
C ARG A 228 -20.43 -3.11 -8.78
N GLU A 229 -20.31 -2.41 -7.65
CA GLU A 229 -20.98 -1.12 -7.46
C GLU A 229 -20.50 -0.09 -8.48
N GLN A 230 -19.20 -0.05 -8.77
CA GLN A 230 -18.63 0.83 -9.78
C GLN A 230 -19.26 0.60 -11.17
N ILE A 231 -19.47 -0.67 -11.54
CA ILE A 231 -20.14 -1.03 -12.81
C ILE A 231 -21.60 -0.61 -12.79
N ARG A 232 -22.33 -0.84 -11.70
CA ARG A 232 -23.75 -0.45 -11.56
C ARG A 232 -23.94 1.06 -11.69
N ILE A 233 -23.09 1.84 -11.02
CA ILE A 233 -23.08 3.30 -11.16
C ILE A 233 -22.85 3.72 -12.61
N ALA A 234 -21.89 3.08 -13.30
CA ALA A 234 -21.60 3.37 -14.71
C ALA A 234 -22.77 3.00 -15.65
N LEU A 235 -23.61 2.04 -15.26
CA LEU A 235 -24.87 1.70 -15.94
C LEU A 235 -26.03 2.65 -15.60
N GLY A 236 -25.80 3.66 -14.76
CA GLY A 236 -26.80 4.66 -14.38
C GLY A 236 -27.74 4.21 -13.27
N GLU A 237 -27.42 3.13 -12.56
CA GLU A 237 -28.19 2.69 -11.40
C GLU A 237 -27.96 3.61 -10.18
N THR A 238 -28.90 3.57 -9.23
CA THR A 238 -28.72 4.20 -7.92
C THR A 238 -27.82 3.36 -7.02
N LEU A 239 -27.15 4.00 -6.06
CA LEU A 239 -26.34 3.29 -5.07
C LEU A 239 -27.11 2.15 -4.39
N SER A 240 -26.45 1.00 -4.21
CA SER A 240 -27.03 -0.18 -3.58
C SER A 240 -27.26 -0.02 -2.08
N TRP A 241 -26.64 0.98 -1.45
CA TRP A 241 -26.62 1.18 0.00
C TRP A 241 -26.79 2.65 0.36
N ARG A 242 -27.34 2.88 1.55
CA ARG A 242 -27.34 4.18 2.22
C ARG A 242 -26.22 4.24 3.23
N GLN A 243 -25.90 5.45 3.69
CA GLN A 243 -24.85 5.65 4.70
C GLN A 243 -25.11 4.85 5.99
N GLU A 244 -26.37 4.68 6.38
CA GLU A 244 -26.82 3.93 7.56
C GLU A 244 -26.67 2.40 7.44
N ASP A 245 -26.58 1.86 6.22
CA ASP A 245 -26.38 0.43 5.97
C ASP A 245 -24.90 0.03 6.12
N LEU A 246 -23.99 1.00 6.07
CA LEU A 246 -22.53 0.80 6.03
C LEU A 246 -21.95 0.76 7.44
N VAL A 247 -22.15 -0.38 8.11
CA VAL A 247 -21.63 -0.64 9.46
C VAL A 247 -20.41 -1.59 9.38
N PRO A 248 -19.24 -1.19 9.88
CA PRO A 248 -18.05 -2.05 9.83
C PRO A 248 -18.21 -3.29 10.72
N ARG A 249 -17.78 -4.44 10.22
CA ARG A 249 -17.72 -5.70 10.97
C ARG A 249 -16.30 -6.24 10.97
N GLY A 250 -15.71 -6.34 12.15
CA GLY A 250 -14.37 -6.89 12.31
C GLY A 250 -13.27 -5.95 11.82
N HIS A 251 -12.15 -6.55 11.43
CA HIS A 251 -10.93 -5.87 11.00
C HIS A 251 -10.26 -6.67 9.89
N ALA A 252 -9.81 -5.99 8.84
CA ALA A 252 -9.08 -6.58 7.74
C ALA A 252 -7.71 -5.93 7.55
N ILE A 253 -6.73 -6.74 7.14
CA ILE A 253 -5.36 -6.31 6.83
C ILE A 253 -4.98 -6.89 5.47
N GLU A 254 -4.45 -6.04 4.59
CA GLU A 254 -3.88 -6.40 3.29
C GLU A 254 -2.36 -6.23 3.31
N CYS A 255 -1.66 -7.15 2.65
CA CYS A 255 -0.22 -7.07 2.38
C CYS A 255 0.00 -7.23 0.87
N ARG A 256 0.75 -6.28 0.27
CA ARG A 256 1.10 -6.32 -1.15
C ARG A 256 2.29 -7.22 -1.40
N VAL A 257 2.07 -8.38 -2.00
CA VAL A 257 3.11 -9.37 -2.29
C VAL A 257 3.82 -8.98 -3.59
N TYR A 258 4.93 -8.26 -3.47
CA TYR A 258 5.83 -7.90 -4.57
C TYR A 258 6.97 -8.90 -4.80
N ALA A 259 7.42 -9.02 -6.04
CA ALA A 259 8.69 -9.64 -6.46
C ALA A 259 9.87 -8.69 -6.22
N GLU A 260 10.12 -8.37 -4.96
CA GLU A 260 11.20 -7.50 -4.50
C GLU A 260 11.86 -8.13 -3.27
N ASP A 261 13.13 -7.79 -3.03
CA ASP A 261 13.84 -8.13 -1.81
C ASP A 261 13.90 -6.92 -0.84
N PRO A 262 13.03 -6.87 0.19
CA PRO A 262 12.98 -5.74 1.14
C PRO A 262 14.30 -5.52 1.87
N PHE A 263 15.05 -6.60 2.06
CA PHE A 263 16.29 -6.65 2.83
C PHE A 263 17.53 -6.28 2.02
N ARG A 264 17.35 -6.10 0.70
CA ARG A 264 18.30 -5.50 -0.23
C ARG A 264 17.73 -4.23 -0.83
N GLY A 265 17.10 -3.40 0.00
CA GLY A 265 16.59 -2.09 -0.41
C GLY A 265 15.38 -2.13 -1.35
N PHE A 266 14.60 -3.21 -1.32
CA PHE A 266 13.52 -3.52 -2.28
C PHE A 266 14.06 -3.59 -3.71
N SER A 267 15.17 -4.32 -3.89
CA SER A 267 15.68 -4.60 -5.23
C SER A 267 14.67 -5.49 -5.96
N PRO A 268 14.29 -5.17 -7.21
CA PRO A 268 13.42 -6.02 -8.02
C PRO A 268 13.99 -7.42 -8.19
N SER A 269 13.12 -8.42 -8.19
CA SER A 269 13.47 -9.83 -8.35
C SER A 269 12.66 -10.47 -9.49
N PRO A 270 12.89 -10.08 -10.75
CA PRO A 270 12.29 -10.76 -11.89
C PRO A 270 12.79 -12.21 -11.97
N GLY A 271 12.01 -13.09 -12.58
CA GLY A 271 12.40 -14.49 -12.72
C GLY A 271 11.23 -15.45 -12.75
N ARG A 272 11.54 -16.73 -12.87
CA ARG A 272 10.54 -17.80 -12.89
C ARG A 272 10.10 -18.14 -11.47
N ILE A 273 8.79 -18.18 -11.24
CA ILE A 273 8.21 -18.76 -10.03
C ILE A 273 8.30 -20.27 -10.15
N SER A 274 9.24 -20.89 -9.43
CA SER A 274 9.46 -22.35 -9.49
C SER A 274 8.52 -23.13 -8.56
N PHE A 275 7.94 -22.45 -7.56
CA PHE A 275 6.98 -23.03 -6.64
C PHE A 275 6.05 -21.94 -6.11
N LEU A 276 4.75 -22.22 -6.06
CA LEU A 276 3.74 -21.33 -5.49
C LEU A 276 2.75 -22.13 -4.62
N ARG A 277 2.63 -21.73 -3.35
CA ARG A 277 1.58 -22.19 -2.44
C ARG A 277 0.95 -20.99 -1.75
N GLU A 278 -0.27 -20.67 -2.14
CA GLU A 278 -1.05 -19.61 -1.51
C GLU A 278 -1.72 -20.11 -0.22
N PRO A 279 -1.87 -19.25 0.80
CA PRO A 279 -2.58 -19.58 2.01
C PRO A 279 -4.10 -19.60 1.75
N GLY A 280 -4.81 -20.44 2.49
CA GLY A 280 -6.27 -20.48 2.45
C GLY A 280 -6.90 -20.43 3.84
N GLY A 281 -8.17 -20.82 3.90
CA GLY A 281 -8.94 -20.96 5.13
C GLY A 281 -9.87 -19.79 5.46
N PRO A 282 -10.67 -19.89 6.54
CA PRO A 282 -11.66 -18.87 6.88
C PRO A 282 -11.04 -17.49 7.15
N GLY A 283 -11.59 -16.46 6.48
CA GLY A 283 -11.14 -15.07 6.61
C GLY A 283 -9.81 -14.79 5.93
N VAL A 284 -9.44 -15.57 4.91
CA VAL A 284 -8.22 -15.38 4.11
C VAL A 284 -8.64 -15.28 2.66
N ARG A 285 -8.26 -14.19 2.01
CA ARG A 285 -8.50 -13.90 0.60
C ARG A 285 -7.16 -13.61 -0.06
N VAL A 286 -6.96 -14.16 -1.25
CA VAL A 286 -5.78 -13.88 -2.08
C VAL A 286 -6.28 -13.44 -3.44
N ASP A 287 -5.98 -12.20 -3.80
CA ASP A 287 -6.19 -11.70 -5.15
C ASP A 287 -4.85 -11.84 -5.90
N SER A 288 -4.72 -12.89 -6.69
CA SER A 288 -3.45 -13.28 -7.34
C SER A 288 -3.41 -12.91 -8.82
N GLY A 289 -2.26 -12.41 -9.28
CA GLY A 289 -1.98 -12.09 -10.68
C GLY A 289 -1.02 -13.08 -11.36
N VAL A 290 -0.59 -14.13 -10.65
CA VAL A 290 0.43 -15.09 -11.12
C VAL A 290 0.05 -16.52 -10.75
N ILE A 291 0.64 -17.49 -11.48
CA ILE A 291 0.59 -18.91 -11.16
C ILE A 291 2.00 -19.53 -11.12
N GLU A 292 2.11 -20.74 -10.57
CA GLU A 292 3.37 -21.49 -10.61
C GLU A 292 3.85 -21.67 -12.05
N GLY A 293 5.14 -21.43 -12.30
CA GLY A 293 5.75 -21.49 -13.62
C GLY A 293 5.74 -20.18 -14.39
N ASP A 294 5.04 -19.14 -13.95
CA ASP A 294 5.09 -17.82 -14.58
C ASP A 294 6.49 -17.20 -14.49
N VAL A 295 6.83 -16.36 -15.47
CA VAL A 295 8.04 -15.55 -15.46
C VAL A 295 7.65 -14.10 -15.19
N VAL A 296 8.09 -13.58 -14.05
CA VAL A 296 7.87 -12.19 -13.64
C VAL A 296 8.78 -11.29 -14.49
N PRO A 297 8.21 -10.40 -15.33
CA PRO A 297 8.98 -9.50 -16.18
C PRO A 297 9.51 -8.29 -15.40
N LEU A 298 10.42 -7.54 -16.02
CA LEU A 298 10.91 -6.25 -15.50
C LEU A 298 10.08 -5.05 -15.96
N ASP A 299 9.24 -5.23 -16.99
CA ASP A 299 8.56 -4.14 -17.69
C ASP A 299 7.36 -3.54 -16.93
N TYR A 300 6.87 -4.24 -15.91
CA TYR A 300 5.67 -3.87 -15.16
C TYR A 300 5.94 -3.72 -13.67
N ASP A 301 4.93 -3.23 -12.96
CA ASP A 301 4.91 -3.24 -11.50
C ASP A 301 5.10 -4.69 -10.98
N PRO A 302 5.99 -4.92 -9.99
CA PRO A 302 6.37 -6.27 -9.57
C PRO A 302 5.33 -6.95 -8.65
N MET A 303 4.10 -6.43 -8.54
CA MET A 303 3.07 -7.02 -7.68
C MET A 303 2.63 -8.39 -8.22
N LEU A 304 2.73 -9.40 -7.36
CA LEU A 304 2.35 -10.78 -7.64
C LEU A 304 0.92 -11.06 -7.18
N ALA A 305 0.60 -10.63 -5.96
CA ALA A 305 -0.68 -10.88 -5.32
C ALA A 305 -0.94 -9.88 -4.19
N LYS A 306 -2.16 -9.88 -3.70
CA LYS A 306 -2.56 -9.23 -2.44
C LYS A 306 -3.01 -10.30 -1.47
N LEU A 307 -2.41 -10.36 -0.29
CA LEU A 307 -2.87 -11.22 0.80
C LEU A 307 -3.76 -10.39 1.71
N ILE A 308 -5.03 -10.76 1.82
CA ILE A 308 -6.00 -10.11 2.69
C ILE A 308 -6.46 -11.09 3.76
N VAL A 309 -6.48 -10.63 5.01
CA VAL A 309 -7.10 -11.38 6.11
C VAL A 309 -8.16 -10.56 6.78
N TRP A 310 -9.20 -11.21 7.26
CA TRP A 310 -10.27 -10.62 8.06
C TRP A 310 -10.44 -11.37 9.38
N ALA A 311 -10.81 -10.66 10.44
CA ALA A 311 -11.13 -11.22 11.76
C ALA A 311 -12.17 -10.39 12.51
N PRO A 312 -12.73 -10.91 13.62
CA PRO A 312 -13.62 -10.13 14.48
C PRO A 312 -13.00 -8.88 15.13
N ASP A 313 -11.68 -8.84 15.28
CA ASP A 313 -10.93 -7.70 15.82
C ASP A 313 -9.49 -7.68 15.27
N ARG A 314 -8.80 -6.54 15.45
CA ARG A 314 -7.43 -6.36 14.96
C ARG A 314 -6.43 -7.38 15.54
N PRO A 315 -6.38 -7.66 16.86
CA PRO A 315 -5.50 -8.71 17.38
C PRO A 315 -5.69 -10.07 16.69
N ALA A 316 -6.93 -10.51 16.49
CA ALA A 316 -7.24 -11.75 15.78
C ALA A 316 -6.88 -11.67 14.28
N ALA A 317 -6.98 -10.50 13.65
CA ALA A 317 -6.54 -10.28 12.27
C ALA A 317 -5.03 -10.43 12.15
N VAL A 318 -4.26 -9.89 13.09
CA VAL A 318 -2.79 -10.05 13.12
C VAL A 318 -2.38 -11.50 13.34
N GLU A 319 -3.07 -12.24 14.21
CA GLU A 319 -2.82 -13.69 14.37
C GLU A 319 -3.14 -14.48 13.09
N ARG A 320 -4.26 -14.17 12.43
CA ARG A 320 -4.62 -14.80 11.16
C ARG A 320 -3.63 -14.45 10.06
N LEU A 321 -3.15 -13.20 10.01
CA LEU A 321 -2.09 -12.75 9.11
C LEU A 321 -0.81 -13.54 9.34
N ALA A 322 -0.36 -13.67 10.59
CA ALA A 322 0.85 -14.42 10.93
C ALA A 322 0.76 -15.89 10.47
N ARG A 323 -0.38 -16.53 10.68
CA ARG A 323 -0.64 -17.90 10.19
C ARG A 323 -0.66 -17.97 8.65
N ALA A 324 -1.33 -17.03 7.97
CA ALA A 324 -1.38 -16.99 6.51
C ALA A 324 -0.01 -16.81 5.88
N LEU A 325 0.80 -15.90 6.43
CA LEU A 325 2.17 -15.68 6.00
C LEU A 325 3.07 -16.88 6.26
N GLY A 326 2.78 -17.68 7.30
CA GLY A 326 3.49 -18.93 7.58
C GLY A 326 3.25 -20.02 6.53
N GLU A 327 2.08 -20.03 5.89
CA GLU A 327 1.71 -20.99 4.84
C GLU A 327 2.05 -20.51 3.42
N TYR A 328 2.17 -19.19 3.20
CA TYR A 328 2.43 -18.62 1.89
C TYR A 328 3.87 -18.88 1.45
N CYS A 329 4.07 -19.75 0.46
CA CYS A 329 5.40 -20.04 -0.09
C CYS A 329 5.49 -19.63 -1.56
N ILE A 330 6.53 -18.88 -1.90
CA ILE A 330 6.91 -18.54 -3.27
C ILE A 330 8.42 -18.82 -3.37
N ALA A 331 8.84 -19.59 -4.38
CA ALA A 331 10.24 -19.87 -4.66
C ALA A 331 10.62 -19.52 -6.10
N GLY A 332 11.93 -19.38 -6.34
CA GLY A 332 12.51 -18.98 -7.63
C GLY A 332 12.78 -17.47 -7.75
N ILE A 333 12.12 -16.66 -6.93
CA ILE A 333 12.31 -15.21 -6.81
C ILE A 333 12.27 -14.76 -5.34
N ALA A 334 12.89 -13.61 -5.04
CA ALA A 334 12.70 -12.93 -3.77
C ALA A 334 11.32 -12.25 -3.72
N THR A 335 10.74 -12.14 -2.52
CA THR A 335 9.44 -11.51 -2.31
C THR A 335 9.42 -10.69 -1.03
N THR A 336 8.36 -9.90 -0.86
CA THR A 336 8.05 -9.14 0.36
C THR A 336 7.51 -9.99 1.52
N LEU A 337 7.19 -11.27 1.31
CA LEU A 337 6.65 -12.14 2.36
C LEU A 337 7.50 -12.20 3.65
N PRO A 338 8.85 -12.27 3.59
CA PRO A 338 9.68 -12.24 4.79
C PRO A 338 9.52 -10.95 5.61
N LEU A 339 9.34 -9.80 4.97
CA LEU A 339 9.08 -8.53 5.66
C LEU A 339 7.76 -8.60 6.43
N PHE A 340 6.69 -9.09 5.81
CA PHE A 340 5.39 -9.19 6.47
C PHE A 340 5.42 -10.16 7.66
N ARG A 341 6.17 -11.27 7.55
CA ARG A 341 6.38 -12.20 8.66
C ARG A 341 7.08 -11.54 9.84
N LEU A 342 8.05 -10.67 9.56
CA LEU A 342 8.71 -9.87 10.58
C LEU A 342 7.73 -8.89 11.22
N LEU A 343 7.05 -8.07 10.41
CA LEU A 343 6.08 -7.07 10.88
C LEU A 343 5.01 -7.68 11.80
N ALA A 344 4.43 -8.83 11.44
CA ALA A 344 3.38 -9.49 12.24
C ALA A 344 3.84 -9.90 13.66
N ARG A 345 5.15 -9.98 13.91
CA ARG A 345 5.76 -10.31 15.21
C ARG A 345 6.14 -9.07 16.01
N LEU A 346 6.33 -7.92 15.37
CA LEU A 346 6.82 -6.72 16.04
C LEU A 346 5.78 -6.13 17.00
N PRO A 347 6.17 -5.79 18.25
CA PRO A 347 5.25 -5.19 19.22
C PRO A 347 4.57 -3.92 18.73
N ASP A 348 5.29 -3.08 17.97
CA ASP A 348 4.76 -1.84 17.42
C ASP A 348 3.67 -2.07 16.37
N PHE A 349 3.87 -2.99 15.43
CA PHE A 349 2.84 -3.35 14.47
C PHE A 349 1.59 -3.94 15.17
N ARG A 350 1.80 -4.85 16.13
CA ARG A 350 0.72 -5.48 16.91
C ARG A 350 -0.07 -4.47 17.75
N ALA A 351 0.58 -3.43 18.24
CA ALA A 351 -0.03 -2.34 19.00
C ALA A 351 -0.44 -1.12 18.14
N ALA A 352 -0.35 -1.24 16.80
CA ALA A 352 -0.61 -0.15 15.86
C ALA A 352 0.22 1.12 16.09
N ARG A 353 1.45 1.02 16.62
CA ARG A 353 2.36 2.15 16.84
C ARG A 353 3.28 2.37 15.64
N PHE A 354 2.72 2.98 14.59
CA PHE A 354 3.47 3.29 13.37
C PHE A 354 2.97 4.60 12.74
N HIS A 355 3.73 5.09 11.77
CA HIS A 355 3.44 6.26 10.95
C HIS A 355 4.09 6.05 9.58
N THR A 356 3.92 7.00 8.66
CA THR A 356 4.42 6.90 7.27
C THR A 356 5.91 6.58 7.14
N SER A 357 6.76 7.07 8.05
CA SER A 357 8.21 6.75 8.06
C SER A 357 8.61 5.45 8.78
N TYR A 358 7.67 4.72 9.39
CA TYR A 358 7.99 3.61 10.31
C TYR A 358 8.80 2.49 9.64
N LEU A 359 8.40 2.09 8.42
CA LEU A 359 9.08 1.00 7.73
C LEU A 359 10.46 1.41 7.21
N ASP A 360 10.63 2.66 6.76
CA ASP A 360 11.93 3.19 6.36
C ASP A 360 12.89 3.31 7.58
N GLU A 361 12.38 3.73 8.75
CA GLU A 361 13.11 3.73 10.03
C GLU A 361 13.52 2.31 10.45
N LEU A 362 12.57 1.37 10.41
CA LEU A 362 12.81 -0.03 10.74
C LEU A 362 13.90 -0.63 9.83
N LEU A 363 13.80 -0.42 8.52
CA LEU A 363 14.74 -0.95 7.52
C LEU A 363 16.13 -0.30 7.54
N GLY A 364 16.24 0.91 8.08
CA GLY A 364 17.52 1.59 8.32
C GLY A 364 18.14 1.30 9.69
N SER A 365 17.43 0.61 10.58
CA SER A 365 17.90 0.33 11.94
C SER A 365 18.89 -0.84 12.01
N GLU A 366 19.85 -0.76 12.94
CA GLU A 366 20.76 -1.87 13.26
C GLU A 366 20.02 -3.07 13.90
N GLU A 367 18.82 -2.84 14.47
CA GLU A 367 17.98 -3.88 15.09
C GLU A 367 17.56 -4.98 14.10
N LEU A 368 17.55 -4.71 12.80
CA LEU A 368 17.23 -5.71 11.79
C LEU A 368 18.25 -6.84 11.71
N ASP A 369 19.52 -6.54 11.95
CA ASP A 369 20.57 -7.57 11.95
C ASP A 369 20.44 -8.46 13.18
N GLU A 370 19.97 -7.93 14.32
CA GLU A 370 19.65 -8.72 15.51
C GLU A 370 18.42 -9.61 15.30
N LEU A 371 17.38 -9.09 14.61
CA LEU A 371 16.13 -9.82 14.31
C LEU A 371 16.31 -10.96 13.31
N ARG A 372 17.34 -10.91 12.45
CA ARG A 372 17.67 -12.00 11.52
C ARG A 372 18.24 -13.23 12.23
N GLY A 373 18.84 -13.05 13.41
CA GLY A 373 19.59 -14.09 14.10
C GLY A 373 20.82 -14.56 13.29
N PRO A 374 21.70 -15.37 13.90
CA PRO A 374 22.81 -15.98 13.16
C PRO A 374 22.28 -16.95 12.11
N ALA A 375 22.97 -17.04 10.96
CA ALA A 375 22.68 -18.07 9.97
C ALA A 375 22.75 -19.46 10.64
N ASP A 376 21.69 -20.26 10.50
CA ASP A 376 21.66 -21.62 11.01
C ASP A 376 22.38 -22.54 10.02
N PRO A 377 23.55 -23.11 10.39
CA PRO A 377 24.32 -23.95 9.46
C PRO A 377 23.56 -25.19 8.98
N GLU A 378 22.55 -25.66 9.72
CA GLU A 378 21.70 -26.77 9.28
C GLU A 378 20.72 -26.34 8.19
N VAL A 379 20.17 -25.12 8.28
CA VAL A 379 19.31 -24.55 7.22
C VAL A 379 20.11 -24.37 5.93
N ASP A 380 21.35 -23.87 6.03
CA ASP A 380 22.25 -23.74 4.88
C ASP A 380 22.54 -25.10 4.24
N ARG A 381 22.81 -26.14 5.04
CA ARG A 381 23.01 -27.52 4.53
C ARG A 381 21.78 -28.06 3.82
N VAL A 382 20.59 -27.88 4.39
CA VAL A 382 19.33 -28.30 3.77
C VAL A 382 19.09 -27.55 2.46
N ALA A 383 19.35 -26.24 2.43
CA ALA A 383 19.22 -25.43 1.22
C ALA A 383 20.20 -25.88 0.12
N ILE A 384 21.46 -26.16 0.47
CA ILE A 384 22.47 -26.69 -0.45
C ILE A 384 22.05 -28.06 -1.01
N LEU A 385 21.58 -28.98 -0.15
CA LEU A 385 21.10 -30.30 -0.56
C LEU A 385 19.90 -30.20 -1.50
N ALA A 386 18.93 -29.33 -1.18
CA ALA A 386 17.76 -29.10 -2.02
C ALA A 386 18.14 -28.51 -3.39
N ALA A 387 19.02 -27.51 -3.41
CA ALA A 387 19.53 -26.91 -4.65
C ALA A 387 20.26 -27.93 -5.53
N ALA A 388 21.09 -28.80 -4.93
CA ALA A 388 21.77 -29.86 -5.67
C ALA A 388 20.79 -30.89 -6.27
N CYS A 389 19.72 -31.25 -5.54
CA CYS A 389 18.67 -32.14 -6.04
C CYS A 389 17.91 -31.50 -7.21
N LEU A 390 17.50 -30.24 -7.08
CA LEU A 390 16.83 -29.46 -8.13
C LEU A 390 17.71 -29.35 -9.39
N ALA A 391 18.97 -28.97 -9.25
CA ALA A 391 19.90 -28.87 -10.37
C ALA A 391 20.07 -30.23 -11.10
N THR A 392 20.08 -31.33 -10.35
CA THR A 392 20.18 -32.68 -10.93
C THR A 392 18.91 -33.07 -11.69
N LEU A 393 17.73 -32.73 -11.16
CA LEU A 393 16.43 -32.92 -11.83
C LEU A 393 16.34 -32.10 -13.13
N GLU A 394 16.69 -30.81 -13.07
CA GLU A 394 16.64 -29.88 -14.21
C GLU A 394 17.65 -30.25 -15.31
N ALA A 395 18.83 -30.75 -14.94
CA ALA A 395 19.85 -31.17 -15.90
C ALA A 395 19.47 -32.44 -16.69
N GLY A 396 18.24 -32.97 -16.54
CA GLY A 396 17.78 -34.17 -17.26
C GLY A 396 18.59 -35.42 -16.94
N HIS A 397 19.39 -35.41 -15.87
CA HIS A 397 20.18 -36.56 -15.45
C HIS A 397 19.32 -37.66 -14.79
N LEU A 398 18.03 -37.39 -14.59
CA LEU A 398 17.00 -38.38 -14.32
C LEU A 398 16.19 -38.62 -15.59
N SER A 399 16.82 -39.22 -16.59
CA SER A 399 16.16 -39.74 -17.80
C SER A 399 15.43 -41.08 -17.56
N GLY A 400 15.13 -41.39 -16.30
CA GLY A 400 14.36 -42.57 -15.91
C GLY A 400 13.42 -42.21 -14.77
N ASP A 401 12.30 -42.93 -14.71
CA ASP A 401 11.45 -42.94 -13.54
C ASP A 401 12.32 -43.10 -12.28
N PRO A 402 12.21 -42.24 -11.25
CA PRO A 402 12.96 -42.42 -10.00
C PRO A 402 12.67 -43.77 -9.32
N PHE A 403 11.58 -44.44 -9.69
CA PHE A 403 11.27 -45.82 -9.32
C PHE A 403 11.85 -46.88 -10.27
N GLU A 404 12.27 -46.55 -11.49
CA GLU A 404 13.02 -47.47 -12.38
C GLU A 404 14.47 -47.67 -11.92
N HIS A 405 15.05 -46.67 -11.24
CA HIS A 405 16.40 -46.76 -10.64
C HIS A 405 16.41 -47.22 -9.18
N ALA A 406 15.28 -47.70 -8.66
CA ALA A 406 15.24 -48.50 -7.43
C ALA A 406 15.88 -49.89 -7.63
N ARG A 407 17.06 -49.96 -8.25
CA ARG A 407 18.04 -50.97 -7.88
C ARG A 407 18.53 -50.62 -6.48
N ARG A 408 17.79 -51.13 -5.50
CA ARG A 408 18.15 -51.34 -4.09
C ARG A 408 19.27 -50.42 -3.62
N SER A 409 18.92 -49.24 -3.12
CA SER A 409 19.90 -48.43 -2.41
C SER A 409 20.52 -49.27 -1.28
N HIS A 410 21.80 -49.05 -0.99
CA HIS A 410 22.48 -49.78 0.10
C HIS A 410 21.72 -49.64 1.43
N TRP A 411 21.03 -48.50 1.63
CA TRP A 411 20.14 -48.23 2.75
C TRP A 411 18.88 -49.10 2.78
N TRP A 412 18.30 -49.40 1.62
CA TRP A 412 17.18 -50.33 1.51
C TRP A 412 17.60 -51.77 1.85
N GLU A 413 18.79 -52.20 1.41
CA GLU A 413 19.31 -53.53 1.76
C GLU A 413 19.68 -53.64 3.24
N GLU A 414 20.29 -52.60 3.82
CA GLU A 414 20.62 -52.55 5.25
C GLU A 414 19.34 -52.56 6.10
N GLY A 415 18.33 -51.77 5.71
CA GLY A 415 17.01 -51.75 6.37
C GLY A 415 16.28 -53.09 6.27
N ALA A 416 16.30 -53.74 5.11
CA ALA A 416 15.70 -55.06 4.92
C ALA A 416 16.40 -56.16 5.72
N ARG A 417 17.75 -56.15 5.80
CA ARG A 417 18.52 -57.08 6.65
C ARG A 417 18.23 -56.88 8.13
N THR A 418 18.08 -55.62 8.55
CA THR A 418 17.75 -55.28 9.94
C THR A 418 16.33 -55.74 10.32
N LEU A 419 15.39 -55.69 9.37
CA LEU A 419 14.01 -56.18 9.58
C LEU A 419 13.92 -57.72 9.56
N GLN A 420 14.72 -58.41 8.73
CA GLN A 420 14.76 -59.88 8.69
C GLN A 420 15.42 -60.53 9.91
N GLY A 421 16.21 -59.79 10.69
CA GLY A 421 16.79 -60.26 11.96
C GLY A 421 15.83 -60.24 13.16
N ARG A 422 14.63 -59.64 13.04
CA ARG A 422 13.70 -59.42 14.16
C ARG A 422 12.48 -60.34 14.22
N PHE A 423 12.27 -61.18 13.21
CA PHE A 423 11.18 -62.16 13.22
C PHE A 423 11.69 -63.52 12.72
N PRO A 424 11.97 -64.49 13.62
CA PRO A 424 12.14 -65.87 13.22
C PRO A 424 10.82 -66.38 12.63
N ARG A 425 10.91 -67.16 11.55
CA ARG A 425 9.77 -67.87 10.94
C ARG A 425 9.13 -68.86 11.91
#